data_AF-A0A5A7SCW1-F1
#
_entry.id   AF-A0A5A7SCW1-F1
#
_cell.length_a   1.000
_cell.length_b   1.000
_cell.length_c   1.000
_cell.angle_alpha   90.00
_cell.angle_beta   90.00
_cell.angle_gamma   90.00
#
_symmetry.space_group_name_H-M   'P 1'
#
loop_
_entity.id
_entity.type
_entity.pdbx_description
1 polymer ?
#
loop_
_entity_poly.entity_id
_entity_poly.type
_entity_poly.pdbx_seq_one_letter_code
_entity_poly.pdbx_strand_id
1 'polypeptide(L)'
;MADKASARQRLDTPIGSRRFRVQFDVEEVGRVGENFARFLGTGRYLAIQTVFVVVWVLLNVFAIKLQWDPYPFILLNLAFSTQAAYAAPLILLAQNRQENRDRVSLEEDRVRAAQTKADTEFLAREIAALRIAVGEVATRDYLRRELEDLKSMLEPEGDSEDITSHAGTGGKSSAKSGSGKSRSKSK
;
A
#
# COMPACT_ATOMS: atom_id res chain seq x y z
N MET A 1 -30.45 -30.42 -47.55
CA MET A 1 -29.33 -29.44 -47.65
C MET A 1 -29.92 -28.07 -47.95
N ALA A 2 -30.07 -27.19 -46.97
CA ALA A 2 -29.02 -26.34 -46.38
C ALA A 2 -28.83 -25.03 -47.17
N ASP A 3 -29.78 -24.07 -47.11
CA ASP A 3 -29.45 -22.67 -47.44
C ASP A 3 -30.46 -21.57 -47.03
N LYS A 4 -31.08 -21.63 -45.85
CA LYS A 4 -31.91 -20.50 -45.34
C LYS A 4 -31.62 -20.07 -43.90
N ALA A 5 -30.73 -20.76 -43.19
CA ALA A 5 -30.40 -20.44 -41.81
C ALA A 5 -29.28 -19.40 -41.66
N SER A 6 -28.40 -19.23 -42.66
CA SER A 6 -27.20 -18.37 -42.54
C SER A 6 -27.45 -16.87 -42.75
N ALA A 7 -28.60 -16.48 -43.31
CA ALA A 7 -28.88 -15.07 -43.63
C ALA A 7 -29.32 -14.22 -42.43
N ARG A 8 -29.84 -14.85 -41.36
CA ARG A 8 -30.36 -14.15 -40.17
C ARG A 8 -29.32 -13.96 -39.06
N GLN A 9 -28.15 -14.59 -39.19
CA GLN A 9 -27.08 -14.57 -38.17
C GLN A 9 -25.95 -13.57 -38.50
N ARG A 10 -26.16 -12.68 -39.46
CA ARG A 10 -25.16 -11.68 -39.92
C ARG A 10 -25.55 -10.23 -39.59
N LEU A 11 -26.49 -10.05 -38.67
CA LEU A 11 -27.03 -8.75 -38.29
C LEU A 11 -26.65 -8.35 -36.85
N ASP A 12 -25.45 -8.71 -36.40
CA ASP A 12 -24.98 -8.39 -35.05
C ASP A 12 -23.50 -7.99 -35.04
N THR A 13 -23.12 -7.14 -36.00
CA THR A 13 -21.87 -6.41 -35.93
C THR A 13 -22.25 -4.95 -35.79
N PRO A 14 -22.19 -4.37 -34.58
CA PRO A 14 -22.40 -2.94 -34.44
C PRO A 14 -21.33 -2.26 -35.29
N ILE A 15 -21.78 -1.62 -36.37
CA ILE A 15 -20.95 -0.81 -37.25
C ILE A 15 -20.44 0.31 -36.36
N GLY A 16 -19.20 0.16 -35.89
CA GLY A 16 -18.58 1.06 -34.94
C GLY A 16 -18.66 2.47 -35.50
N SER A 17 -19.53 3.29 -34.90
CA SER A 17 -19.52 4.73 -35.09
C SER A 17 -18.06 5.15 -34.94
N ARG A 18 -17.46 5.65 -36.01
CA ARG A 18 -16.11 6.21 -36.02
C ARG A 18 -16.19 7.47 -35.16
N ARG A 19 -16.26 7.29 -33.83
CA ARG A 19 -16.18 8.38 -32.86
C ARG A 19 -14.87 9.04 -33.20
N PHE A 20 -14.96 10.32 -33.57
CA PHE A 20 -13.83 11.20 -33.80
C PHE A 20 -13.06 11.24 -32.47
N ARG A 21 -12.19 10.25 -32.26
CA ARG A 21 -11.37 10.13 -31.08
C ARG A 21 -10.26 11.11 -31.36
N VAL A 22 -10.46 12.35 -30.93
CA VAL A 22 -9.40 13.35 -30.94
C VAL A 22 -8.35 12.78 -30.00
N GLN A 23 -7.34 12.14 -30.58
CA GLN A 23 -6.17 11.65 -29.87
C GLN A 23 -5.34 12.91 -29.57
N PHE A 24 -5.79 13.68 -28.59
CA PHE A 24 -4.94 14.68 -27.98
C PHE A 24 -3.78 13.92 -27.37
N ASP A 25 -2.57 14.19 -27.84
CA ASP A 25 -1.37 13.51 -27.39
C ASP A 25 -1.16 13.81 -25.90
N VAL A 26 -1.52 12.83 -25.08
CA VAL A 26 -1.60 12.93 -23.60
C VAL A 26 -0.22 13.25 -23.02
N GLU A 27 0.83 12.88 -23.75
CA GLU A 27 2.23 13.07 -23.38
C GLU A 27 2.67 14.53 -23.53
N GLU A 28 2.16 15.25 -24.53
CA GLU A 28 2.47 16.67 -24.74
C GLU A 28 1.76 17.55 -23.72
N VAL A 29 0.47 17.30 -23.51
CA VAL A 29 -0.34 18.00 -22.49
C VAL A 29 0.22 17.75 -21.09
N GLY A 30 0.79 16.57 -20.85
CA GLY A 30 1.35 16.23 -19.55
C GLY A 30 2.57 17.04 -19.16
N ARG A 31 3.48 17.27 -20.11
CA ARG A 31 4.66 18.13 -19.93
C ARG A 31 4.28 19.60 -19.78
N VAL A 32 3.29 20.05 -20.54
CA VAL A 32 2.75 21.42 -20.41
C VAL A 32 2.15 21.62 -19.01
N GLY A 33 1.37 20.67 -18.51
CA GLY A 33 0.78 20.72 -17.17
C GLY A 33 1.81 20.80 -16.04
N GLU A 34 2.92 20.09 -16.15
CA GLU A 34 4.01 20.15 -15.15
C GLU A 34 4.74 21.51 -15.14
N ASN A 35 4.87 22.15 -16.30
CA ASN A 35 5.39 23.51 -16.38
C ASN A 35 4.38 24.52 -15.82
N PHE A 36 3.09 24.38 -16.12
CA PHE A 36 2.04 25.23 -15.57
C PHE A 36 1.92 25.11 -14.04
N ALA A 37 2.02 23.91 -13.48
CA ALA A 37 1.99 23.69 -12.03
C ALA A 37 3.16 24.39 -11.32
N ARG A 38 4.37 24.27 -11.89
CA ARG A 38 5.57 24.98 -11.37
C ARG A 38 5.44 26.50 -11.52
N PHE A 39 4.81 26.96 -12.61
CA PHE A 39 4.60 28.37 -12.88
C PHE A 39 3.57 29.01 -11.94
N LEU A 40 2.45 28.34 -11.69
CA LEU A 40 1.37 28.80 -10.80
C LEU A 40 1.73 28.67 -9.31
N GLY A 41 2.55 27.68 -8.93
CA GLY A 41 3.02 27.51 -7.55
C GLY A 41 4.08 28.52 -7.13
N THR A 42 4.72 29.22 -8.07
CA THR A 42 5.72 30.25 -7.79
C THR A 42 5.05 31.62 -7.76
N GLY A 43 5.29 32.44 -6.72
CA GLY A 43 4.78 33.83 -6.62
C GLY A 43 5.16 34.76 -7.79
N ARG A 44 6.03 34.29 -8.69
CA ARG A 44 6.40 34.86 -9.98
C ARG A 44 5.20 35.14 -10.89
N TYR A 45 4.19 34.24 -10.94
CA TYR A 45 3.01 34.45 -11.78
C TYR A 45 2.21 35.69 -11.34
N LEU A 46 1.93 35.79 -10.03
CA LEU A 46 1.25 36.94 -9.44
C LEU A 46 2.03 38.23 -9.69
N ALA A 47 3.36 38.21 -9.52
CA ALA A 47 4.20 39.38 -9.79
C ALA A 47 4.10 39.85 -11.26
N ILE A 48 4.18 38.94 -12.23
CA ILE A 48 4.05 39.27 -13.66
C ILE A 48 2.65 39.81 -13.95
N GLN A 49 1.61 39.19 -13.41
CA GLN A 49 0.22 39.62 -13.60
C GLN A 49 -0.03 41.01 -13.04
N THR A 50 0.48 41.32 -11.84
CA THR A 50 0.38 42.66 -11.24
C THR A 50 1.13 43.69 -12.08
N VAL A 51 2.36 43.39 -12.52
CA VAL A 51 3.13 44.29 -13.39
C VAL A 51 2.38 44.57 -14.70
N PHE A 52 1.78 43.54 -15.31
CA PHE A 52 0.99 43.71 -16.52
C PHE A 52 -0.20 44.67 -16.31
N VAL A 53 -0.96 44.49 -15.22
CA VAL A 53 -2.08 45.37 -14.88
C VAL A 53 -1.59 46.81 -14.65
N VAL A 54 -0.50 46.99 -13.90
CA VAL A 54 0.08 48.32 -13.63
C VAL A 54 0.53 48.99 -14.93
N VAL A 55 1.25 48.29 -15.80
CA VAL A 55 1.70 48.82 -17.10
C VAL A 55 0.51 49.18 -17.98
N TRP A 56 -0.55 48.37 -17.99
CA TRP A 56 -1.77 48.66 -18.75
C TRP A 56 -2.45 49.94 -18.27
N VAL A 57 -2.62 50.08 -16.95
CA VAL A 57 -3.20 51.29 -16.34
C VAL A 57 -2.33 52.50 -16.66
N LEU A 58 -1.00 52.40 -16.54
CA LEU A 58 -0.07 53.49 -16.86
C LEU A 58 -0.17 53.88 -18.34
N LEU A 59 -0.11 52.92 -19.26
CA LEU A 59 -0.26 53.19 -20.70
C LEU A 59 -1.58 53.90 -21.01
N ASN A 60 -2.68 53.49 -20.38
CA ASN A 60 -3.97 54.12 -20.54
C ASN A 60 -4.00 55.57 -20.03
N VAL A 61 -3.43 55.81 -18.85
CA VAL A 61 -3.30 57.15 -18.24
C VAL A 61 -2.34 58.05 -19.03
N PHE A 62 -1.31 57.52 -19.68
CA PHE A 62 -0.44 58.34 -20.55
C PHE A 62 -1.06 58.55 -21.94
N ALA A 63 -1.90 57.63 -22.41
CA ALA A 63 -2.63 57.70 -23.68
C ALA A 63 -3.98 58.44 -23.57
N ILE A 64 -4.16 59.35 -22.61
CA ILE A 64 -5.40 60.13 -22.38
C ILE A 64 -5.89 60.83 -23.65
N LYS A 65 -5.01 61.26 -24.55
CA LYS A 65 -5.40 61.93 -25.80
C LYS A 65 -6.10 61.02 -26.81
N LEU A 66 -5.93 59.69 -26.71
CA LEU A 66 -6.58 58.71 -27.59
C LEU A 66 -7.84 58.08 -26.96
N GLN A 67 -8.12 58.31 -25.67
CA GLN A 67 -9.28 57.75 -24.93
C GLN A 67 -9.56 56.27 -25.26
N TRP A 68 -8.50 55.46 -25.37
CA TRP A 68 -8.63 54.12 -25.95
C TRP A 68 -9.37 53.15 -25.02
N ASP A 69 -9.40 53.42 -23.71
CA ASP A 69 -10.25 52.75 -22.72
C ASP A 69 -10.49 53.66 -21.49
N PRO A 70 -11.51 54.55 -21.52
CA PRO A 70 -11.84 55.48 -20.44
C PRO A 70 -12.29 54.75 -19.15
N TYR A 71 -12.21 55.42 -18.00
CA TYR A 71 -12.73 54.89 -16.73
C TYR A 71 -14.20 54.46 -16.89
N PRO A 72 -14.60 53.18 -16.66
CA PRO A 72 -13.98 52.15 -15.83
C PRO A 72 -13.36 50.96 -16.61
N PHE A 73 -12.29 51.20 -17.39
CA PHE A 73 -11.43 50.19 -18.04
C PHE A 73 -12.17 48.93 -18.58
N ILE A 74 -13.11 49.13 -19.50
CA ILE A 74 -14.01 48.07 -19.98
C ILE A 74 -13.24 46.94 -20.68
N LEU A 75 -12.15 47.26 -21.36
CA LEU A 75 -11.35 46.28 -22.09
C LEU A 75 -10.55 45.39 -21.13
N LEU A 76 -10.00 45.98 -20.06
CA LEU A 76 -9.31 45.22 -19.03
C LEU A 76 -10.28 44.28 -18.30
N ASN A 77 -11.48 44.77 -17.97
CA ASN A 77 -12.49 43.97 -17.32
C ASN A 77 -13.00 42.82 -18.22
N LEU A 78 -13.18 43.11 -19.52
CA LEU A 78 -13.58 42.11 -20.51
C LEU A 78 -12.49 41.03 -20.64
N ALA A 79 -11.22 41.43 -20.75
CA ALA A 79 -10.10 40.51 -20.83
C ALA A 79 -10.01 39.61 -19.59
N PHE A 80 -10.17 40.17 -18.38
CA PHE A 80 -10.17 39.39 -17.15
C PHE A 80 -11.36 38.43 -17.05
N SER A 81 -12.53 38.86 -17.51
CA SER A 81 -13.72 38.01 -17.59
C SER A 81 -13.53 36.83 -18.53
N THR A 82 -12.94 37.07 -19.71
CA THR A 82 -12.61 35.99 -20.65
C THR A 82 -11.49 35.09 -20.11
N GLN A 83 -10.48 35.65 -19.44
CA GLN A 83 -9.40 34.89 -18.80
C GLN A 83 -9.98 33.90 -17.77
N ALA A 84 -10.87 34.38 -16.88
CA ALA A 84 -11.52 33.54 -15.89
C ALA A 84 -12.42 32.47 -16.54
N ALA A 85 -13.16 32.83 -17.58
CA ALA A 85 -14.03 31.90 -18.31
C ALA A 85 -13.25 30.75 -18.98
N TYR A 86 -12.07 31.02 -19.54
CA TYR A 86 -11.22 29.99 -20.15
C TYR A 86 -10.40 29.20 -19.12
N ALA A 87 -10.13 29.77 -17.94
CA ALA A 87 -9.42 29.06 -16.88
C ALA A 87 -10.20 27.84 -16.37
N ALA A 88 -11.53 27.96 -16.21
CA ALA A 88 -12.38 26.87 -15.71
C ALA A 88 -12.25 25.54 -16.48
N PRO A 89 -12.42 25.49 -17.82
CA PRO A 89 -12.27 24.24 -18.58
C PRO A 89 -10.83 23.71 -18.58
N LEU A 90 -9.82 24.59 -18.58
CA LEU A 90 -8.42 24.18 -18.52
C LEU A 90 -8.10 23.53 -17.16
N ILE A 91 -8.60 24.10 -16.06
CA ILE A 91 -8.48 23.54 -14.72
C ILE A 91 -9.22 22.20 -14.64
N LEU A 92 -10.43 22.08 -15.20
CA LEU A 92 -11.16 20.81 -15.23
C LEU A 92 -10.43 19.69 -15.98
N LEU A 93 -9.74 20.02 -17.07
CA LEU A 93 -8.90 19.07 -17.80
C LEU A 93 -7.66 18.68 -16.98
N ALA A 94 -7.04 19.63 -16.30
CA ALA A 94 -5.92 19.35 -15.40
C ALA A 94 -6.34 18.46 -14.22
N GLN A 95 -7.51 18.73 -13.62
CA GLN A 95 -8.07 18.00 -12.48
C GLN A 95 -8.47 16.57 -12.83
N ASN A 96 -9.21 16.34 -13.93
CA ASN A 96 -9.58 14.99 -14.37
C ASN A 96 -8.36 14.08 -14.57
N ARG A 97 -7.23 14.66 -14.99
CA ARG A 97 -5.98 13.92 -15.17
C ARG A 97 -5.28 13.64 -13.84
N GLN A 98 -5.26 14.60 -12.93
CA GLN A 98 -4.76 14.41 -11.57
C GLN A 98 -5.51 13.26 -10.90
N GLU A 99 -6.85 13.30 -10.96
CA GLU A 99 -7.73 12.29 -10.38
C GLU A 99 -7.51 10.89 -10.98
N ASN A 100 -7.32 10.80 -12.31
CA ASN A 100 -7.01 9.51 -12.95
C ASN A 100 -5.66 8.95 -12.50
N ARG A 101 -4.62 9.79 -12.38
CA ARG A 101 -3.30 9.37 -11.90
C ARG A 101 -3.34 8.96 -10.43
N ASP A 102 -4.03 9.73 -9.61
CA ASP A 102 -4.23 9.44 -8.18
C ASP A 102 -5.00 8.14 -8.01
N ARG A 103 -6.02 7.89 -8.84
CA ARG A 103 -6.77 6.63 -8.85
C ARG A 103 -5.89 5.43 -9.19
N VAL A 104 -5.06 5.51 -10.24
CA VAL A 104 -4.14 4.41 -10.60
C VAL A 104 -3.15 4.16 -9.47
N SER A 105 -2.57 5.21 -8.89
CA SER A 105 -1.67 5.07 -7.73
C SER A 105 -2.35 4.37 -6.55
N LEU A 106 -3.60 4.75 -6.24
CA LEU A 106 -4.37 4.13 -5.15
C LEU A 106 -4.72 2.67 -5.44
N GLU A 107 -5.02 2.33 -6.69
CA GLU A 107 -5.27 0.94 -7.10
C GLU A 107 -4.00 0.08 -6.97
N GLU A 108 -2.84 0.57 -7.41
CA GLU A 108 -1.56 -0.10 -7.21
C GLU A 108 -1.23 -0.31 -5.73
N ASP A 109 -1.41 0.73 -4.90
CA ASP A 109 -1.12 0.65 -3.46
C ASP A 109 -2.03 -0.36 -2.77
N ARG A 110 -3.31 -0.44 -3.15
CA ARG A 110 -4.24 -1.46 -2.65
C ARG A 110 -3.78 -2.87 -3.02
N VAL A 111 -3.33 -3.08 -4.26
CA VAL A 111 -2.83 -4.39 -4.71
C VAL A 111 -1.55 -4.76 -3.95
N ARG A 112 -0.60 -3.84 -3.80
CA ARG A 112 0.62 -4.05 -3.02
C ARG A 112 0.33 -4.36 -1.56
N ALA A 113 -0.62 -3.64 -0.94
CA ALA A 113 -1.03 -3.89 0.43
C ALA A 113 -1.68 -5.27 0.60
N ALA A 114 -2.51 -5.70 -0.37
CA ALA A 114 -3.10 -7.03 -0.37
C ALA A 114 -2.05 -8.13 -0.50
N GLN A 115 -1.05 -7.97 -1.38
CA GLN A 115 0.08 -8.90 -1.53
C GLN A 115 0.91 -8.98 -0.24
N THR A 116 1.31 -7.83 0.31
CA THR A 116 2.09 -7.77 1.55
C THR A 116 1.36 -8.45 2.70
N LYS A 117 0.03 -8.26 2.79
CA LYS A 117 -0.80 -8.94 3.78
C LYS A 117 -0.77 -10.46 3.58
N ALA A 118 -0.96 -10.94 2.35
CA ALA A 118 -0.92 -12.36 2.03
C ALA A 118 0.45 -12.99 2.33
N ASP A 119 1.54 -12.32 1.98
CA ASP A 119 2.90 -12.76 2.27
C ASP A 119 3.15 -12.84 3.77
N THR A 120 2.65 -11.85 4.53
CA THR A 120 2.76 -11.84 5.99
C THR A 120 1.96 -12.99 6.61
N GLU A 121 0.74 -13.25 6.13
CA GLU A 121 -0.08 -14.38 6.59
C GLU A 121 0.57 -15.73 6.25
N PHE A 122 1.19 -15.84 5.06
CA PHE A 122 1.93 -17.03 4.64
C PHE A 122 3.14 -17.27 5.56
N LEU A 123 3.99 -16.25 5.74
CA LEU A 123 5.15 -16.33 6.64
C LEU A 123 4.74 -16.66 8.08
N ALA A 124 3.65 -16.08 8.58
CA ALA A 124 3.15 -16.40 9.92
C ALA A 124 2.72 -17.88 10.05
N ARG A 125 2.07 -18.44 9.02
CA ARG A 125 1.70 -19.87 8.99
C ARG A 125 2.93 -20.77 8.89
N GLU A 126 3.90 -20.43 8.04
CA GLU A 126 5.15 -21.16 7.92
C GLU A 126 5.94 -21.15 9.24
N ILE A 127 6.05 -20.00 9.91
CA ILE A 127 6.69 -19.90 11.22
C ILE A 127 5.95 -20.73 12.27
N ALA A 128 4.62 -20.74 12.26
CA ALA A 128 3.83 -21.55 13.18
C ALA A 128 4.04 -23.05 12.94
N ALA A 129 4.07 -23.49 11.67
CA ALA A 129 4.36 -24.87 11.30
C ALA A 129 5.79 -25.27 11.69
N LEU A 130 6.78 -24.43 11.37
CA LEU A 130 8.17 -24.63 11.75
C LEU A 130 8.33 -24.72 13.28
N ARG A 131 7.62 -23.88 14.04
CA ARG A 131 7.63 -23.93 15.52
C ARG A 131 7.12 -25.26 16.06
N ILE A 132 6.08 -25.83 15.46
CA ILE A 132 5.54 -27.13 15.88
C ILE A 132 6.56 -28.23 15.56
N ALA A 133 7.09 -28.25 14.33
CA ALA A 133 8.09 -29.23 13.91
C ALA A 133 9.38 -29.19 14.77
N VAL A 134 9.90 -27.99 15.06
CA VAL A 134 11.04 -27.83 15.97
C VAL A 134 10.68 -28.20 17.41
N GLY A 135 9.46 -27.88 17.86
CA GLY A 135 8.98 -28.25 19.18
C GLY A 135 8.94 -29.76 19.42
N GLU A 136 8.61 -30.55 18.39
CA GLU A 136 8.64 -32.01 18.45
C GLU A 136 10.07 -32.58 18.48
N VAL A 137 10.98 -32.06 17.64
CA VAL A 137 12.37 -32.55 17.54
C VAL A 137 13.26 -32.10 18.70
N ALA A 138 13.00 -30.93 19.29
CA ALA A 138 13.74 -30.38 20.42
C ALA A 138 13.13 -30.76 21.78
N THR A 139 12.35 -31.84 21.86
CA THR A 139 11.81 -32.28 23.16
C THR A 139 12.99 -32.62 24.06
N ARG A 140 13.02 -32.05 25.28
CA ARG A 140 14.10 -32.24 26.28
C ARG A 140 14.51 -33.71 26.44
N ASP A 141 13.55 -34.63 26.34
CA ASP A 141 13.79 -36.07 26.46
C ASP A 141 14.54 -36.68 25.27
N TYR A 142 14.38 -36.15 24.06
CA TYR A 142 15.16 -36.57 22.87
C TYR A 142 16.60 -36.07 22.98
N LEU A 143 16.79 -34.77 23.26
CA LEU A 143 18.11 -34.20 23.50
C LEU A 143 18.84 -34.87 24.67
N ARG A 144 18.09 -35.27 25.71
CA ARG A 144 18.65 -35.99 26.86
C ARG A 144 19.03 -37.43 26.51
N ARG A 145 18.23 -38.12 25.70
CA ARG A 145 18.58 -39.46 25.18
C ARG A 145 19.82 -39.40 24.30
N GLU A 146 19.92 -38.45 23.37
CA GLU A 146 21.11 -38.36 22.52
C GLU A 146 22.36 -37.94 23.29
N LEU A 147 22.23 -37.10 24.31
CA LEU A 147 23.34 -36.82 25.23
C LEU A 147 23.74 -38.05 26.05
N GLU A 148 22.78 -38.86 26.49
CA GLU A 148 23.04 -40.11 27.22
C GLU A 148 23.70 -41.16 26.32
N ASP A 149 23.24 -41.30 25.07
CA ASP A 149 23.84 -42.18 24.07
C ASP A 149 25.27 -41.73 23.73
N LEU A 150 25.49 -40.43 23.47
CA LEU A 150 26.84 -39.89 23.29
C LEU A 150 27.73 -40.11 24.52
N LYS A 151 27.19 -39.93 25.74
CA LYS A 151 27.91 -40.19 27.00
C LYS A 151 28.30 -41.67 27.10
N SER A 152 27.39 -42.59 26.76
CA SER A 152 27.66 -44.03 26.79
C SER A 152 28.72 -44.46 25.75
N MET A 153 28.77 -43.79 24.60
CA MET A 153 29.80 -44.03 23.58
C MET A 153 31.17 -43.44 23.98
N LEU A 154 31.19 -42.39 24.82
CA LEU A 154 32.41 -41.77 25.36
C LEU A 154 32.89 -42.38 26.69
N GLU A 155 32.04 -43.11 27.39
CA GLU A 155 32.39 -43.99 28.52
C GLU A 155 32.49 -45.48 28.06
N PRO A 156 33.47 -45.86 27.20
CA PRO A 156 33.82 -47.26 27.10
C PRO A 156 34.66 -47.64 28.33
N GLU A 157 34.06 -48.47 29.18
CA GLU A 157 34.77 -49.52 29.93
C GLU A 157 35.90 -49.03 30.86
N GLY A 158 35.51 -48.36 31.94
CA GLY A 158 36.37 -48.14 33.11
C GLY A 158 35.65 -48.53 34.38
N ASP A 159 36.18 -49.57 35.03
CA ASP A 159 36.12 -49.82 36.48
C ASP A 159 35.09 -50.87 36.99
N SER A 160 35.60 -52.11 36.99
CA SER A 160 35.87 -52.95 38.17
C SER A 160 34.77 -53.19 39.21
N GLU A 161 34.44 -54.48 39.32
CA GLU A 161 34.26 -55.27 40.55
C GLU A 161 33.96 -54.49 41.84
N ASP A 162 32.80 -54.75 42.45
CA ASP A 162 32.81 -54.96 43.90
C ASP A 162 31.81 -56.05 44.34
N ILE A 163 32.30 -56.82 45.31
CA ILE A 163 31.92 -58.18 45.67
C ILE A 163 31.14 -58.14 47.01
N THR A 164 29.96 -58.77 47.00
CA THR A 164 29.30 -59.45 48.13
C THR A 164 28.75 -58.70 49.37
N SER A 165 27.59 -59.24 49.78
CA SER A 165 27.11 -59.44 51.16
C SER A 165 26.56 -58.24 51.94
N HIS A 166 25.28 -58.29 52.29
CA HIS A 166 24.87 -58.85 53.58
C HIS A 166 23.34 -58.99 53.70
N ALA A 167 22.93 -60.14 54.23
CA ALA A 167 21.57 -60.47 54.63
C ALA A 167 21.24 -59.96 56.05
N GLY A 168 19.95 -59.79 56.35
CA GLY A 168 19.37 -59.59 57.68
C GLY A 168 18.71 -58.20 57.84
N THR A 169 17.65 -57.95 58.61
CA THR A 169 16.74 -58.70 59.49
C THR A 169 15.57 -57.73 59.76
N GLY A 170 14.42 -58.25 60.21
CA GLY A 170 13.14 -57.54 60.30
C GLY A 170 13.07 -56.28 61.18
N GLY A 171 11.95 -55.55 61.05
CA GLY A 171 11.63 -54.41 61.90
C GLY A 171 10.30 -53.75 61.53
N LYS A 172 9.25 -54.06 62.30
CA LYS A 172 7.93 -53.39 62.26
C LYS A 172 8.03 -51.95 62.82
N SER A 173 7.04 -51.14 62.44
CA SER A 173 6.41 -50.01 63.18
C SER A 173 6.70 -48.59 62.65
N SER A 174 5.68 -47.92 62.12
CA SER A 174 4.93 -46.88 62.87
C SER A 174 4.16 -45.96 61.92
N ALA A 175 2.91 -45.69 62.30
CA ALA A 175 2.01 -44.73 61.68
C ALA A 175 2.30 -43.30 62.15
N LYS A 176 2.15 -42.30 61.27
CA LYS A 176 1.75 -40.91 61.57
C LYS A 176 1.43 -40.19 60.24
N SER A 177 0.17 -39.93 59.88
CA SER A 177 -0.72 -38.83 60.32
C SER A 177 -0.18 -37.41 60.07
N GLY A 178 -0.90 -36.68 59.21
CA GLY A 178 -0.79 -35.22 58.93
C GLY A 178 -1.29 -34.94 57.51
N SER A 179 -2.58 -34.77 57.22
CA SER A 179 -3.51 -33.66 57.57
C SER A 179 -3.06 -32.27 57.11
N GLY A 180 -3.86 -31.67 56.22
CA GLY A 180 -3.79 -30.28 55.73
C GLY A 180 -4.29 -30.22 54.27
N LYS A 181 -5.59 -30.24 53.96
CA LYS A 181 -6.68 -29.27 54.15
C LYS A 181 -6.49 -27.92 53.42
N SER A 182 -7.53 -27.61 52.63
CA SER A 182 -7.95 -26.31 52.02
C SER A 182 -7.69 -26.27 50.51
N ARG A 183 -8.65 -26.34 49.58
CA ARG A 183 -10.07 -25.91 49.51
C ARG A 183 -10.26 -24.38 49.58
N SER A 184 -10.31 -23.74 48.41
CA SER A 184 -11.19 -22.61 48.02
C SER A 184 -10.80 -22.22 46.58
N LYS A 185 -11.58 -22.39 45.51
CA LYS A 185 -12.94 -21.92 45.17
C LYS A 185 -13.04 -20.40 44.96
N SER A 186 -13.47 -20.05 43.74
CA SER A 186 -14.23 -18.88 43.29
C SER A 186 -13.76 -17.48 43.66
N LYS A 187 -13.48 -16.66 42.65
CA LYS A 187 -14.48 -15.85 41.96
C LYS A 187 -13.96 -15.37 40.62
#